data_AF-A0AAW0HT90-F1
#
_entry.id   AF-A0AAW0HT90-F1
#
_cell.length_a   1.000
_cell.length_b   1.000
_cell.length_c   1.000
_cell.angle_alpha   90.00
_cell.angle_beta   90.00
_cell.angle_gamma   90.00
#
_symmetry.space_group_name_H-M   'P 1'
#
loop_
_entity.id
_entity.type
_entity.pdbx_description
1 polymer ?
#
loop_
_entity_poly.entity_id
_entity_poly.type
_entity_poly.pdbx_seq_one_letter_code
_entity_poly.pdbx_strand_id
1 'polypeptide(L)'
;MDRYAGAGDEAADRARQQERHYQLLSALQSLVKELPSSFQQRLSYTTLSDLALALLDGTVFEIVQGLLEIQHLTEKSLYNQRLRLQNEHRGQHQAWFDTAALLAHRAPSSSSGLLALYYFNSSCSLLVLRQALRQKHLEAQQTCRPHNLPVLQAAQQRELEKPEQEPPSLKSLQALEHRIREEQQTMDRKIVLELDRKVADQQSTLEKAGVAGFYVTTNPQELMLQMNLLELIRKLQQRGCQVGKAAL
;
A
#
# COMPACT_ATOMS: atom_id res chain seq x y z
N MET A 1 -0.48 -9.91 69.88
CA MET A 1 -0.80 -11.32 69.52
C MET A 1 -1.25 -11.30 68.06
N ASP A 2 -0.40 -10.83 67.14
CA ASP A 2 -0.86 -10.36 65.81
C ASP A 2 -0.12 -11.02 64.64
N ARG A 3 0.67 -12.07 64.90
CA ARG A 3 1.45 -12.77 63.87
C ARG A 3 0.75 -13.97 63.23
N TYR A 4 -0.40 -14.40 63.74
CA TYR A 4 -1.13 -15.57 63.21
C TYR A 4 -2.25 -15.21 62.22
N ALA A 5 -2.66 -13.93 62.13
CA ALA A 5 -3.69 -13.50 61.17
C ALA A 5 -3.16 -13.43 59.72
N GLY A 6 -1.88 -13.13 59.52
CA GLY A 6 -1.29 -12.99 58.17
C GLY A 6 -1.09 -14.31 57.41
N ALA A 7 -0.79 -15.41 58.11
CA ALA A 7 -0.53 -16.70 57.46
C ALA A 7 -1.80 -17.35 56.86
N GLY A 8 -2.97 -17.08 57.45
CA GLY A 8 -4.25 -17.55 56.94
C GLY A 8 -4.72 -16.77 55.71
N ASP A 9 -4.47 -15.46 55.68
CA ASP A 9 -4.84 -14.58 54.56
C ASP A 9 -3.97 -14.86 53.33
N GLU A 10 -2.66 -15.05 53.51
CA GLU A 10 -1.75 -15.46 52.43
C GLU A 10 -2.12 -16.82 51.81
N ALA A 11 -2.56 -17.78 52.63
CA ALA A 11 -2.98 -19.09 52.13
C ALA A 11 -4.31 -18.99 51.35
N ALA A 12 -5.25 -18.17 51.83
CA ALA A 12 -6.51 -17.91 51.14
C ALA A 12 -6.28 -17.18 49.80
N ASP A 13 -5.37 -16.22 49.75
CA ASP A 13 -5.03 -15.48 48.53
C ASP A 13 -4.29 -16.37 47.52
N ARG A 14 -3.37 -17.23 47.96
CA ARG A 14 -2.76 -18.26 47.09
C ARG A 14 -3.83 -19.20 46.52
N ALA A 15 -4.81 -19.62 47.31
CA ALA A 15 -5.90 -20.47 46.84
C ALA A 15 -6.78 -19.76 45.79
N ARG A 16 -7.15 -18.48 46.03
CA ARG A 16 -7.91 -17.66 45.06
C ARG A 16 -7.13 -17.44 43.76
N GLN A 17 -5.83 -17.16 43.85
CA GLN A 17 -4.99 -16.96 42.68
C GLN A 17 -4.85 -18.27 41.87
N GLN A 18 -4.70 -19.39 42.56
CA GLN A 18 -4.62 -20.70 41.93
C GLN A 18 -5.95 -21.09 41.27
N GLU A 19 -7.09 -20.79 41.90
CA GLU A 19 -8.40 -20.97 41.29
C GLU A 19 -8.56 -20.15 40.01
N ARG A 20 -8.19 -18.86 40.03
CA ARG A 20 -8.19 -17.99 38.82
C ARG A 20 -7.27 -18.54 37.73
N HIS A 21 -6.09 -19.04 38.11
CA HIS A 21 -5.16 -19.65 37.17
C HIS A 21 -5.77 -20.87 36.48
N TYR A 22 -6.40 -21.78 37.24
CA TYR A 22 -7.09 -22.93 36.68
C TYR A 22 -8.26 -22.53 35.77
N GLN A 23 -9.03 -21.51 36.13
CA GLN A 23 -10.11 -20.99 35.30
C GLN A 23 -9.59 -20.43 33.97
N LEU A 24 -8.55 -19.60 34.01
CA LEU A 24 -7.92 -19.04 32.80
C LEU A 24 -7.30 -20.14 31.93
N LEU A 25 -6.60 -21.09 32.53
CA LEU A 25 -6.00 -22.21 31.82
C LEU A 25 -7.04 -23.09 31.13
N SER A 26 -8.16 -23.38 31.81
CA SER A 26 -9.28 -24.13 31.24
C SER A 26 -9.91 -23.38 30.05
N ALA A 27 -10.12 -22.07 30.20
CA ALA A 27 -10.63 -21.23 29.12
C ALA A 27 -9.67 -21.17 27.92
N LEU A 28 -8.37 -21.03 28.17
CA LEU A 28 -7.31 -21.10 27.14
C LEU A 28 -7.36 -22.43 26.40
N GLN A 29 -7.38 -23.55 27.12
CA GLN A 29 -7.45 -24.89 26.52
C GLN A 29 -8.71 -25.08 25.68
N SER A 30 -9.85 -24.53 26.09
CA SER A 30 -11.07 -24.54 25.27
C SER A 30 -10.90 -23.77 23.97
N LEU A 31 -10.28 -22.60 24.01
CA LEU A 31 -10.07 -21.77 22.82
C LEU A 31 -9.01 -22.36 21.88
N VAL A 32 -7.97 -23.02 22.42
CA VAL A 32 -6.94 -23.70 21.62
C VAL A 32 -7.54 -24.82 20.78
N LYS A 33 -8.58 -25.52 21.27
CA LYS A 33 -9.30 -26.55 20.51
C LYS A 33 -10.03 -26.01 19.28
N GLU A 34 -10.31 -24.70 19.24
CA GLU A 34 -10.93 -24.03 18.08
C GLU A 34 -9.91 -23.67 16.98
N LEU A 35 -8.59 -23.80 17.25
CA LEU A 35 -7.53 -23.48 16.30
C LEU A 35 -7.18 -24.68 15.38
N PRO A 36 -6.57 -24.47 14.20
CA PRO A 36 -6.09 -25.55 13.36
C PRO A 36 -5.05 -26.44 14.06
N SER A 37 -5.05 -27.74 13.75
CA SER A 37 -4.20 -28.76 14.40
C SER A 37 -2.70 -28.47 14.33
N SER A 38 -2.24 -27.82 13.26
CA SER A 38 -0.85 -27.38 13.08
C SER A 38 -0.39 -26.41 14.17
N PHE A 39 -1.29 -25.58 14.69
CA PHE A 39 -0.99 -24.62 15.76
C PHE A 39 -1.17 -25.25 17.15
N GLN A 40 -2.15 -26.13 17.31
CA GLN A 40 -2.37 -26.85 18.57
C GLN A 40 -1.12 -27.61 19.03
N GLN A 41 -0.44 -28.29 18.10
CA GLN A 41 0.76 -29.07 18.40
C GLN A 41 1.94 -28.22 18.89
N ARG A 42 1.95 -26.92 18.55
CA ARG A 42 3.01 -26.00 18.95
C ARG A 42 2.76 -25.35 20.31
N LEU A 43 1.54 -25.46 20.83
CA LEU A 43 1.13 -24.89 22.11
C LEU A 43 1.20 -25.97 23.20
N SER A 44 2.34 -26.05 23.90
CA SER A 44 2.49 -26.97 25.02
C SER A 44 1.67 -26.52 26.24
N TYR A 45 1.38 -27.47 27.13
CA TYR A 45 0.76 -27.17 28.42
C TYR A 45 1.56 -26.13 29.23
N THR A 46 2.88 -26.18 29.17
CA THR A 46 3.75 -25.22 29.88
C THR A 46 3.55 -23.80 29.36
N THR A 47 3.55 -23.59 28.04
CA THR A 47 3.30 -22.27 27.44
C THR A 47 1.91 -21.74 27.79
N LEU A 48 0.88 -22.60 27.79
CA LEU A 48 -0.47 -22.20 28.18
C LEU A 48 -0.58 -21.86 29.68
N SER A 49 0.13 -22.59 30.53
CA SER A 49 0.20 -22.33 31.97
C SER A 49 0.93 -21.02 32.27
N ASP A 50 2.06 -20.76 31.61
CA ASP A 50 2.84 -19.53 31.75
C ASP A 50 2.06 -18.32 31.24
N LEU A 51 1.35 -18.47 30.12
CA LEU A 51 0.45 -17.45 29.60
C LEU A 51 -0.70 -17.18 30.59
N ALA A 52 -1.32 -18.22 31.16
CA ALA A 52 -2.38 -18.04 32.16
C ALA A 52 -1.88 -17.28 33.40
N LEU A 53 -0.64 -17.53 33.84
CA LEU A 53 -0.02 -16.78 34.93
C LEU A 53 0.18 -15.30 34.58
N ALA A 54 0.69 -15.01 33.39
CA ALA A 54 0.90 -13.63 32.90
C ALA A 54 -0.42 -12.84 32.76
N LEU A 55 -1.55 -13.51 32.56
CA LEU A 55 -2.87 -12.88 32.42
C LEU A 55 -3.60 -12.64 33.75
N LEU A 56 -3.09 -13.15 34.89
CA LEU A 56 -3.80 -13.11 36.18
C LEU A 56 -4.05 -11.71 36.72
N ASP A 57 -3.09 -10.80 36.51
CA ASP A 57 -3.11 -9.44 37.05
C ASP A 57 -3.94 -8.48 36.20
N GLY A 58 -4.31 -8.89 34.98
CA GLY A 58 -5.07 -8.09 34.03
C GLY A 58 -4.25 -7.06 33.25
N THR A 59 -3.00 -6.81 33.64
CA THR A 59 -2.12 -5.81 33.03
C THR A 59 -1.90 -6.10 31.55
N VAL A 60 -1.72 -7.37 31.20
CA VAL A 60 -1.51 -7.80 29.81
C VAL A 60 -2.72 -7.48 28.92
N PHE A 61 -3.95 -7.56 29.44
CA PHE A 61 -5.15 -7.19 28.66
C PHE A 61 -5.19 -5.70 28.35
N GLU A 62 -4.82 -4.85 29.32
CA GLU A 62 -4.72 -3.40 29.12
C GLU A 62 -3.61 -3.04 28.13
N ILE A 63 -2.45 -3.72 28.22
CA ILE A 63 -1.36 -3.54 27.25
C ILE A 63 -1.82 -3.92 25.85
N VAL A 64 -2.45 -5.08 25.68
CA VAL A 64 -2.95 -5.54 24.36
C VAL A 64 -4.00 -4.57 23.81
N GLN A 65 -4.89 -4.05 24.66
CA GLN A 65 -5.88 -3.05 24.27
C GLN A 65 -5.22 -1.74 23.83
N GLY A 66 -4.24 -1.22 24.58
CA GLY A 66 -3.49 -0.03 24.21
C GLY A 66 -2.69 -0.21 22.90
N LEU A 67 -2.08 -1.38 22.70
CA LEU A 67 -1.38 -1.70 21.45
C LEU A 67 -2.34 -1.76 20.24
N LEU A 68 -3.55 -2.26 20.43
CA LEU A 68 -4.59 -2.30 19.40
C LEU A 68 -5.07 -0.91 19.02
N GLU A 69 -5.25 -0.02 20.00
CA GLU A 69 -5.62 1.37 19.76
C GLU A 69 -4.52 2.13 19.01
N ILE A 70 -3.26 1.97 19.42
CA ILE A 70 -2.09 2.54 18.74
C ILE A 70 -2.01 2.03 17.29
N GLN A 71 -2.23 0.73 17.08
CA GLN A 71 -2.28 0.14 15.74
C GLN A 71 -3.36 0.80 14.89
N HIS A 72 -4.60 0.86 15.39
CA HIS A 72 -5.72 1.41 14.65
C HIS A 72 -5.52 2.89 14.30
N LEU A 73 -5.02 3.70 15.25
CA LEU A 73 -4.69 5.10 14.99
C LEU A 73 -3.59 5.26 13.95
N THR A 74 -2.57 4.40 13.99
CA THR A 74 -1.46 4.42 13.01
C THR A 74 -1.96 4.03 11.62
N GLU A 75 -2.70 2.93 11.49
CA GLU A 75 -3.30 2.48 10.23
C GLU A 75 -4.21 3.55 9.63
N LYS A 76 -5.07 4.16 10.46
CA LYS A 76 -5.95 5.25 10.04
C LYS A 76 -5.16 6.48 9.57
N SER A 77 -4.07 6.82 10.26
CA SER A 77 -3.19 7.93 9.86
C SER A 77 -2.51 7.65 8.51
N LEU A 78 -1.93 6.46 8.33
CA LEU A 78 -1.28 6.04 7.08
C LEU A 78 -2.27 5.97 5.92
N TYR A 79 -3.47 5.45 6.14
CA TYR A 79 -4.55 5.44 5.16
C TYR A 79 -4.94 6.87 4.74
N ASN A 80 -5.15 7.77 5.70
CA ASN A 80 -5.46 9.16 5.40
C ASN A 80 -4.34 9.87 4.65
N GLN A 81 -3.08 9.56 4.98
CA GLN A 81 -1.93 10.09 4.26
C GLN A 81 -1.91 9.60 2.80
N ARG A 82 -2.18 8.31 2.56
CA ARG A 82 -2.33 7.73 1.23
C ARG A 82 -3.46 8.36 0.42
N LEU A 83 -4.60 8.54 1.06
CA LEU A 83 -5.76 9.15 0.44
C LEU A 83 -5.50 10.61 0.05
N ARG A 84 -4.76 11.38 0.86
CA ARG A 84 -4.36 12.76 0.52
C ARG A 84 -3.49 12.81 -0.72
N LEU A 85 -2.45 11.97 -0.78
CA LEU A 85 -1.58 11.90 -1.96
C LEU A 85 -2.37 11.52 -3.21
N GLN A 86 -3.25 10.53 -3.11
CA GLN A 86 -4.10 10.12 -4.23
C GLN A 86 -5.03 11.24 -4.71
N ASN A 87 -5.59 12.04 -3.79
CA ASN A 87 -6.40 13.20 -4.14
C ASN A 87 -5.58 14.31 -4.81
N GLU A 88 -4.34 14.53 -4.36
CA GLU A 88 -3.40 15.46 -4.98
C GLU A 88 -3.06 15.02 -6.40
N HIS A 89 -2.75 13.73 -6.62
CA HIS A 89 -2.50 13.16 -7.94
C HIS A 89 -3.70 13.29 -8.87
N ARG A 90 -4.91 13.05 -8.37
CA ARG A 90 -6.15 13.27 -9.13
C ARG A 90 -6.31 14.75 -9.51
N GLY A 91 -6.00 15.66 -8.59
CA GLY A 91 -6.01 17.11 -8.84
C GLY A 91 -4.97 17.54 -9.88
N GLN A 92 -3.75 17.00 -9.81
CA GLN A 92 -2.69 17.26 -10.80
C GLN A 92 -3.10 16.75 -12.19
N HIS A 93 -3.67 15.55 -12.26
CA HIS A 93 -4.20 14.99 -13.50
C HIS A 93 -5.30 15.89 -14.06
N GLN A 94 -6.30 16.26 -13.25
CA GLN A 94 -7.37 17.17 -13.68
C GLN A 94 -6.83 18.52 -14.17
N ALA A 95 -5.90 19.13 -13.44
CA ALA A 95 -5.28 20.39 -13.83
C ALA A 95 -4.50 20.29 -15.16
N TRP A 96 -3.86 19.14 -15.42
CA TRP A 96 -3.22 18.87 -16.70
C TRP A 96 -4.26 18.78 -17.84
N PHE A 97 -5.40 18.11 -17.62
CA PHE A 97 -6.48 18.07 -18.60
C PHE A 97 -7.09 19.45 -18.85
N ASP A 98 -7.33 20.23 -17.81
CA ASP A 98 -7.91 21.57 -17.91
C ASP A 98 -6.96 22.52 -18.67
N THR A 99 -5.65 22.47 -18.40
CA THR A 99 -4.65 23.25 -19.14
C THR A 99 -4.52 22.81 -20.59
N ALA A 100 -4.55 21.50 -20.88
CA ALA A 100 -4.58 20.98 -22.24
C ALA A 100 -5.85 21.42 -23.00
N ALA A 101 -7.01 21.40 -22.35
CA ALA A 101 -8.28 21.86 -22.91
C ALA A 101 -8.27 23.37 -23.20
N LEU A 102 -7.73 24.20 -22.29
CA LEU A 102 -7.57 25.64 -22.50
C LEU A 102 -6.65 25.96 -23.68
N LEU A 103 -5.55 25.21 -23.84
CA LEU A 103 -4.65 25.36 -24.99
C LEU A 103 -5.35 24.95 -26.30
N ALA A 104 -6.15 23.89 -26.28
CA ALA A 104 -6.94 23.47 -27.44
C ALA A 104 -8.01 24.50 -27.84
N HIS A 105 -8.68 25.13 -26.87
CA HIS A 105 -9.65 26.21 -27.12
C HIS A 105 -9.03 27.53 -27.58
N ARG A 106 -7.74 27.78 -27.27
CA ARG A 106 -7.01 28.97 -27.71
C ARG A 106 -6.38 28.80 -29.10
N ALA A 107 -6.42 27.60 -29.68
CA ALA A 107 -6.13 27.42 -31.10
C ALA A 107 -7.19 28.21 -31.89
N PRO A 108 -6.80 29.12 -32.81
CA PRO A 108 -7.78 29.87 -33.57
C PRO A 108 -8.66 28.86 -34.31
N SER A 109 -9.96 28.92 -34.00
CA SER A 109 -11.03 28.48 -34.88
C SER A 109 -10.95 29.32 -36.16
N SER A 110 -9.91 29.08 -36.96
CA SER A 110 -9.95 29.39 -38.37
C SER A 110 -11.11 28.56 -38.92
N SER A 111 -11.96 29.24 -39.67
CA SER A 111 -13.09 28.75 -40.46
C SER A 111 -12.66 27.75 -41.56
N SER A 112 -11.74 26.85 -41.23
CA SER A 112 -11.05 25.92 -42.13
C SER A 112 -11.59 24.49 -42.04
N GLY A 113 -12.76 24.28 -41.42
CA GLY A 113 -13.44 22.98 -41.45
C GLY A 113 -13.96 22.63 -42.85
N LEU A 114 -14.39 23.63 -43.63
CA LEU A 114 -14.84 23.45 -45.01
C LEU A 114 -13.68 23.51 -46.03
N LEU A 115 -12.59 24.21 -45.73
CA LEU A 115 -11.39 24.22 -46.57
C LEU A 115 -10.56 22.93 -46.43
N ALA A 116 -10.50 22.30 -45.25
CA ALA A 116 -9.78 21.04 -45.06
C ALA A 116 -10.36 19.88 -45.89
N LEU A 117 -11.69 19.81 -46.04
CA LEU A 117 -12.33 18.81 -46.92
C LEU A 117 -12.13 19.14 -48.41
N TYR A 118 -12.04 20.42 -48.78
CA TYR A 118 -11.72 20.85 -50.15
C TYR A 118 -10.25 20.56 -50.52
N TYR A 119 -9.32 20.66 -49.57
CA TYR A 119 -7.91 20.31 -49.76
C TYR A 119 -7.64 18.80 -49.73
N PHE A 120 -8.42 18.01 -49.00
CA PHE A 120 -8.24 16.55 -48.96
C PHE A 120 -8.63 15.88 -50.29
N ASN A 121 -9.69 16.35 -50.94
CA ASN A 121 -10.15 15.80 -52.23
C ASN A 121 -9.28 16.23 -53.43
N SER A 122 -8.68 17.43 -53.36
CA SER A 122 -7.70 17.91 -54.36
C SER A 122 -6.32 17.25 -54.21
N SER A 123 -5.98 16.78 -53.02
CA SER A 123 -4.66 16.20 -52.71
C SER A 123 -4.42 14.82 -53.33
N CYS A 124 -5.44 14.00 -53.62
CA CYS A 124 -5.22 12.70 -54.28
C CYS A 124 -4.79 12.82 -55.75
N SER A 125 -5.33 13.80 -56.50
CA SER A 125 -4.89 14.06 -57.87
C SER A 125 -3.56 14.83 -57.91
N LEU A 126 -3.34 15.73 -56.95
CA LEU A 126 -2.11 16.50 -56.83
C LEU A 126 -0.93 15.65 -56.33
N LEU A 127 -1.13 14.67 -55.45
CA LEU A 127 -0.07 13.75 -54.99
C LEU A 127 0.45 12.87 -56.13
N VAL A 128 -0.44 12.33 -56.97
CA VAL A 128 -0.06 11.49 -58.12
C VAL A 128 0.65 12.33 -59.19
N LEU A 129 0.13 13.52 -59.52
CA LEU A 129 0.78 14.43 -60.47
C LEU A 129 2.13 14.93 -59.94
N ARG A 130 2.24 15.19 -58.63
CA ARG A 130 3.48 15.61 -57.97
C ARG A 130 4.50 14.47 -57.85
N GLN A 131 4.06 13.22 -57.68
CA GLN A 131 4.93 12.04 -57.79
C GLN A 131 5.41 11.85 -59.23
N ALA A 132 4.54 11.96 -60.23
CA ALA A 132 4.90 11.84 -61.64
C ALA A 132 5.86 12.95 -62.10
N LEU A 133 5.63 14.20 -61.70
CA LEU A 133 6.54 15.33 -61.94
C LEU A 133 7.86 15.17 -61.19
N ARG A 134 7.85 14.64 -59.96
CA ARG A 134 9.08 14.30 -59.23
C ARG A 134 9.88 13.19 -59.91
N GLN A 135 9.22 12.15 -60.43
CA GLN A 135 9.87 11.07 -61.15
C GLN A 135 10.57 11.58 -62.43
N LYS A 136 9.85 12.37 -63.23
CA LYS A 136 10.37 13.00 -64.46
C LYS A 136 11.48 14.02 -64.18
N HIS A 137 11.37 14.77 -63.08
CA HIS A 137 12.42 15.68 -62.64
C HIS A 137 13.66 14.93 -62.12
N LEU A 138 13.48 13.82 -61.39
CA LEU A 138 14.58 12.97 -60.91
C LEU A 138 15.34 12.31 -62.07
N GLU A 139 14.62 11.84 -63.09
CA GLU A 139 15.21 11.31 -64.34
C GLU A 139 16.00 12.39 -65.10
N ALA A 140 15.46 13.61 -65.21
CA ALA A 140 16.17 14.74 -65.82
C ALA A 140 17.38 15.21 -64.98
N GLN A 141 17.33 15.04 -63.65
CA GLN A 141 18.39 15.42 -62.71
C GLN A 141 19.52 14.39 -62.65
N GLN A 142 19.31 13.14 -63.09
CA GLN A 142 20.39 12.17 -63.30
C GLN A 142 21.29 12.55 -64.48
N THR A 143 20.80 13.36 -65.43
CA THR A 143 21.56 13.82 -66.61
C THR A 143 22.43 15.04 -66.31
N CYS A 144 22.08 15.84 -65.32
CA CYS A 144 22.82 17.05 -64.96
C CYS A 144 23.11 17.02 -63.46
N ARG A 145 24.32 16.62 -63.05
CA ARG A 145 24.71 16.63 -61.62
C ARG A 145 24.92 18.05 -61.12
N PRO A 146 24.00 18.64 -60.34
CA PRO A 146 24.21 19.94 -59.73
C PRO A 146 24.89 19.70 -58.38
N HIS A 147 25.96 20.42 -58.10
CA HIS A 147 26.77 20.27 -56.89
C HIS A 147 26.04 20.56 -55.55
N ASN A 148 24.73 20.85 -55.57
CA ASN A 148 23.90 21.11 -54.38
C ASN A 148 22.88 20.00 -54.06
N LEU A 149 22.82 18.93 -54.87
CA LEU A 149 21.91 17.79 -54.64
C LEU A 149 22.08 17.14 -53.26
N PRO A 150 23.31 16.92 -52.74
CA PRO A 150 23.49 16.32 -51.42
C PRO A 150 22.98 17.22 -50.29
N VAL A 151 23.06 18.55 -50.44
CA VAL A 151 22.60 19.51 -49.41
C VAL A 151 21.07 19.53 -49.34
N LEU A 152 20.40 19.48 -50.49
CA LEU A 152 18.94 19.42 -50.56
C LEU A 152 18.41 18.05 -50.12
N GLN A 153 19.09 16.96 -50.46
CA GLN A 153 18.77 15.63 -49.94
C GLN A 153 18.98 15.57 -48.43
N ALA A 154 20.06 16.15 -47.89
CA ALA A 154 20.30 16.24 -46.45
C ALA A 154 19.30 17.16 -45.73
N ALA A 155 18.79 18.22 -46.39
CA ALA A 155 17.72 19.06 -45.86
C ALA A 155 16.37 18.33 -45.87
N GLN A 156 16.07 17.59 -46.93
CA GLN A 156 14.85 16.79 -47.06
C GLN A 156 14.86 15.56 -46.14
N GLN A 157 16.02 14.91 -45.96
CA GLN A 157 16.23 13.85 -44.98
C GLN A 157 16.12 14.40 -43.57
N ARG A 158 16.64 15.60 -43.27
CA ARG A 158 16.39 16.25 -41.97
C ARG A 158 14.93 16.58 -41.71
N GLU A 159 14.13 16.86 -42.74
CA GLU A 159 12.67 17.03 -42.58
C GLU A 159 11.93 15.68 -42.41
N LEU A 160 12.46 14.58 -42.96
CA LEU A 160 11.92 13.21 -42.80
C LEU A 160 12.41 12.50 -41.53
N GLU A 161 13.60 12.87 -41.02
CA GLU A 161 14.24 12.37 -39.80
C GLU A 161 14.02 13.28 -38.60
N LYS A 162 13.39 14.45 -38.76
CA LYS A 162 12.67 15.05 -37.63
C LYS A 162 11.73 13.94 -37.19
N PRO A 163 11.96 13.31 -36.01
CA PRO A 163 10.96 12.40 -35.49
C PRO A 163 9.69 13.23 -35.53
N GLU A 164 8.58 12.67 -36.03
CA GLU A 164 7.27 13.18 -35.65
C GLU A 164 7.41 13.44 -34.16
N GLN A 165 7.55 14.73 -33.79
CA GLN A 165 7.78 15.08 -32.41
C GLN A 165 6.47 14.64 -31.80
N GLU A 166 6.49 13.48 -31.13
CA GLU A 166 5.37 13.03 -30.31
C GLU A 166 4.84 14.29 -29.65
N PRO A 167 3.55 14.60 -29.91
CA PRO A 167 3.05 15.93 -29.63
C PRO A 167 3.48 16.32 -28.22
N PRO A 168 4.04 17.52 -28.00
CA PRO A 168 4.71 17.87 -26.73
C PRO A 168 3.84 17.66 -25.48
N SER A 169 2.52 17.51 -25.65
CA SER A 169 1.55 17.06 -24.66
C SER A 169 1.74 15.60 -24.18
N LEU A 170 2.15 14.66 -25.03
CA LEU A 170 2.19 13.23 -24.68
C LEU A 170 3.41 12.87 -23.82
N LYS A 171 4.57 13.45 -24.11
CA LYS A 171 5.78 13.31 -23.26
C LYS A 171 5.63 13.97 -21.90
N SER A 172 4.92 15.09 -21.83
CA SER A 172 4.64 15.79 -20.57
C SER A 172 3.60 15.03 -19.71
N LEU A 173 2.61 14.39 -20.33
CA LEU A 173 1.70 13.46 -19.65
C LEU A 173 2.45 12.25 -19.10
N GLN A 174 3.27 11.57 -19.92
CA GLN A 174 4.05 10.41 -19.48
C GLN A 174 4.99 10.76 -18.31
N ALA A 175 5.62 11.94 -18.34
CA ALA A 175 6.46 12.40 -17.23
C ALA A 175 5.64 12.65 -15.95
N LEU A 176 4.43 13.21 -16.06
CA LEU A 176 3.52 13.38 -14.93
C LEU A 176 3.07 12.04 -14.36
N GLU A 177 2.64 11.11 -15.21
CA GLU A 177 2.22 9.76 -14.81
C GLU A 177 3.36 8.97 -14.14
N HIS A 178 4.58 9.10 -14.67
CA HIS A 178 5.77 8.49 -14.07
C HIS A 178 6.02 9.03 -12.66
N ARG A 179 6.00 10.35 -12.49
CA ARG A 179 6.18 11.00 -11.18
C ARG A 179 5.12 10.59 -10.18
N ILE A 180 3.84 10.59 -10.60
CA ILE A 180 2.71 10.13 -9.77
C ILE A 180 2.93 8.68 -9.31
N ARG A 181 3.36 7.81 -10.23
CA ARG A 181 3.65 6.40 -9.92
C ARG A 181 4.82 6.27 -8.93
N GLU A 182 5.90 7.01 -9.11
CA GLU A 182 7.06 7.00 -8.20
C GLU A 182 6.70 7.49 -6.79
N GLU A 183 5.92 8.57 -6.70
CA GLU A 183 5.42 9.09 -5.43
C GLU A 183 4.52 8.06 -4.72
N GLN A 184 3.62 7.41 -5.47
CA GLN A 184 2.75 6.36 -4.94
C GLN A 184 3.57 5.15 -4.45
N GLN A 185 4.56 4.69 -5.22
CA GLN A 185 5.44 3.59 -4.82
C GLN A 185 6.27 3.95 -3.58
N THR A 186 6.78 5.17 -3.51
CA THR A 186 7.55 5.67 -2.35
C THR A 186 6.68 5.67 -1.10
N MET A 187 5.43 6.13 -1.22
CA MET A 187 4.47 6.11 -0.12
C MET A 187 4.10 4.70 0.29
N ASP A 188 3.79 3.81 -0.66
CA ASP A 188 3.42 2.42 -0.36
C ASP A 188 4.58 1.68 0.32
N ARG A 189 5.82 1.89 -0.14
CA ARG A 189 7.03 1.38 0.53
C ARG A 189 7.16 1.91 1.95
N LYS A 190 6.91 3.21 2.17
CA LYS A 190 6.93 3.80 3.51
C LYS A 190 5.89 3.17 4.42
N ILE A 191 4.66 2.96 3.93
CA ILE A 191 3.57 2.33 4.71
C ILE A 191 3.98 0.95 5.18
N VAL A 192 4.53 0.11 4.30
CA VAL A 192 4.98 -1.24 4.67
C VAL A 192 6.05 -1.18 5.76
N LEU A 193 7.06 -0.32 5.60
CA LEU A 193 8.14 -0.18 6.60
C LEU A 193 7.63 0.32 7.96
N GLU A 194 6.69 1.25 7.98
CA GLU A 194 6.07 1.74 9.21
C GLU A 194 5.23 0.63 9.89
N LEU A 195 4.49 -0.16 9.11
CA LEU A 195 3.73 -1.30 9.64
C LEU A 195 4.65 -2.38 10.21
N ASP A 196 5.71 -2.75 9.50
CA ASP A 196 6.69 -3.73 9.97
C ASP A 196 7.36 -3.26 11.26
N ARG A 197 7.72 -1.97 11.34
CA ARG A 197 8.23 -1.36 12.56
C ARG A 197 7.23 -1.47 13.71
N LYS A 198 5.94 -1.23 13.46
CA LYS A 198 4.90 -1.37 14.49
C LYS A 198 4.74 -2.79 14.97
N VAL A 199 4.83 -3.79 14.09
CA VAL A 199 4.81 -5.21 14.49
C VAL A 199 5.99 -5.51 15.41
N ALA A 200 7.20 -5.05 15.07
CA ALA A 200 8.38 -5.24 15.90
C ALA A 200 8.26 -4.53 17.27
N ASP A 201 7.74 -3.30 17.29
CA ASP A 201 7.50 -2.54 18.52
C ASP A 201 6.47 -3.28 19.42
N GLN A 202 5.35 -3.76 18.85
CA GLN A 202 4.34 -4.54 19.57
C GLN A 202 4.92 -5.84 20.15
N GLN A 203 5.70 -6.59 19.35
CA GLN A 203 6.39 -7.79 19.82
C GLN A 203 7.31 -7.48 21.00
N SER A 204 8.11 -6.41 20.91
CA SER A 204 9.02 -6.01 21.99
C SER A 204 8.29 -5.58 23.25
N THR A 205 7.15 -4.88 23.13
CA THR A 205 6.33 -4.51 24.28
C THR A 205 5.73 -5.74 24.97
N LEU A 206 5.21 -6.70 24.21
CA LEU A 206 4.63 -7.94 24.76
C LEU A 206 5.69 -8.86 25.40
N GLU A 207 6.87 -8.94 24.78
CA GLU A 207 8.02 -9.65 25.35
C GLU A 207 8.45 -9.03 26.70
N LYS A 208 8.56 -7.70 26.77
CA LYS A 208 8.90 -6.98 28.00
C LYS A 208 7.82 -7.06 29.08
N ALA A 209 6.56 -7.20 28.68
CA ALA A 209 5.45 -7.45 29.57
C ALA A 209 5.42 -8.90 30.10
N GLY A 210 6.34 -9.76 29.67
CA GLY A 210 6.44 -11.14 30.13
C GLY A 210 5.39 -12.07 29.54
N VAL A 211 4.78 -11.71 28.40
CA VAL A 211 3.75 -12.54 27.77
C VAL A 211 4.43 -13.74 27.09
N ALA A 212 4.11 -14.94 27.56
CA ALA A 212 4.68 -16.17 27.02
C ALA A 212 4.41 -16.34 25.51
N GLY A 213 5.45 -16.69 24.75
CA GLY A 213 5.38 -16.91 23.31
C GLY A 213 5.64 -15.67 22.44
N PHE A 214 5.82 -14.49 23.03
CA PHE A 214 6.16 -13.26 22.31
C PHE A 214 7.65 -12.96 22.41
N TYR A 215 8.24 -12.72 21.24
CA TYR A 215 9.62 -12.29 21.04
C TYR A 215 9.73 -11.65 19.65
N VAL A 216 10.73 -10.79 19.44
CA VAL A 216 10.93 -10.16 18.14
C VAL A 216 11.34 -11.21 17.09
N THR A 217 10.53 -11.37 16.05
CA THR A 217 10.76 -12.39 15.00
C THR A 217 10.23 -11.96 13.65
N THR A 218 10.95 -12.33 12.60
CA THR A 218 10.59 -12.13 11.19
C THR A 218 10.16 -13.44 10.51
N ASN A 219 10.20 -14.57 11.22
CA ASN A 219 9.80 -15.85 10.65
C ASN A 219 8.26 -15.88 10.47
N PRO A 220 7.74 -16.11 9.25
CA PRO A 220 6.30 -16.12 9.00
C PRO A 220 5.53 -17.14 9.84
N GLN A 221 6.14 -18.28 10.17
CA GLN A 221 5.49 -19.30 11.01
C GLN A 221 5.34 -18.84 12.46
N GLU A 222 6.32 -18.10 12.98
CA GLU A 222 6.28 -17.53 14.32
C GLU A 222 5.35 -16.33 14.40
N LEU A 223 5.35 -15.48 13.37
CA LEU A 223 4.39 -14.38 13.23
C LEU A 223 2.94 -14.88 13.25
N MET A 224 2.65 -15.95 12.49
CA MET A 224 1.32 -16.57 12.53
C MET A 224 0.98 -17.14 13.92
N LEU A 225 1.94 -17.75 14.61
CA LEU A 225 1.73 -18.27 15.96
C LEU A 225 1.42 -17.14 16.96
N GLN A 226 2.21 -16.07 16.94
CA GLN A 226 2.02 -14.89 17.79
C GLN A 226 0.69 -14.18 17.50
N MET A 227 0.27 -14.11 16.23
CA MET A 227 -1.03 -13.57 15.84
C MET A 227 -2.19 -14.41 16.41
N ASN A 228 -2.10 -15.74 16.31
CA ASN A 228 -3.08 -16.64 16.91
C ASN A 228 -3.11 -16.52 18.44
N LEU A 229 -1.95 -16.37 19.10
CA LEU A 229 -1.86 -16.13 20.54
C LEU A 229 -2.53 -14.81 20.94
N LEU A 230 -2.29 -13.73 20.20
CA LEU A 230 -2.99 -12.45 20.38
C LEU A 230 -4.51 -12.61 20.24
N GLU A 231 -4.96 -13.38 19.25
CA GLU A 231 -6.38 -13.64 19.07
C GLU A 231 -6.98 -14.41 20.25
N LEU A 232 -6.27 -15.40 20.80
CA LEU A 232 -6.68 -16.11 22.00
C LEU A 232 -6.83 -15.17 23.20
N ILE A 233 -5.83 -14.31 23.45
CA ILE A 233 -5.87 -13.31 24.54
C ILE A 233 -7.08 -12.39 24.35
N ARG A 234 -7.34 -11.94 23.12
CA ARG A 234 -8.50 -11.09 22.81
C ARG A 234 -9.83 -11.83 23.00
N LYS A 235 -9.94 -13.09 22.59
CA LYS A 235 -11.13 -13.92 22.79
C LYS A 235 -11.41 -14.17 24.27
N LEU A 236 -10.36 -14.37 25.09
CA LEU A 236 -10.49 -14.45 26.54
C LEU A 236 -11.03 -13.15 27.13
N GLN A 237 -10.47 -12.01 26.75
CA GLN A 237 -10.94 -10.70 27.20
C GLN A 237 -12.43 -10.50 26.86
N GLN A 238 -12.86 -10.88 25.66
CA GLN A 238 -14.26 -10.80 25.23
C GLN A 238 -15.19 -11.74 26.01
N ARG A 239 -14.73 -12.93 26.41
CA ARG A 239 -15.49 -13.84 27.28
C ARG A 239 -15.59 -13.28 28.70
N GLY A 240 -14.52 -12.67 29.23
CA GLY A 240 -14.53 -11.97 30.53
C GLY A 240 -15.48 -10.76 30.56
N CYS A 241 -15.51 -9.95 29.50
CA CYS A 241 -16.44 -8.82 29.37
C CYS A 241 -17.93 -9.23 29.30
N GLN A 242 -18.25 -10.45 28.87
CA GLN A 242 -19.63 -10.94 28.80
C GLN A 242 -20.16 -11.35 30.18
N VAL A 243 -19.31 -11.88 31.05
CA VAL A 243 -19.69 -12.24 32.44
C VAL A 243 -20.04 -11.00 33.26
N GLY A 244 -19.37 -9.86 33.01
CA GLY A 244 -19.70 -8.58 33.66
C GLY A 244 -20.98 -7.89 33.14
N LYS A 245 -21.48 -8.25 31.95
CA LYS A 245 -22.71 -7.70 31.37
C LYS A 245 -23.97 -8.51 31.69
N ALA A 246 -23.82 -9.77 32.12
CA ALA A 246 -24.93 -10.61 32.56
C ALA A 246 -25.30 -10.42 34.04
N ALA A 247 -24.53 -9.58 34.76
CA ALA A 247 -24.72 -9.28 36.18
C ALA A 247 -25.21 -7.85 36.46
N LEU A 248 -25.69 -7.13 35.43
CA LEU A 248 -26.39 -5.84 35.51
C LEU A 248 -27.77 -5.98 34.85
#